data_AF-A0A101VWU8-F1
#
_entry.id   AF-A0A101VWU8-F1
#
_cell.length_a   1.000
_cell.length_b   1.000
_cell.length_c   1.000
_cell.angle_alpha   90.00
_cell.angle_beta   90.00
_cell.angle_gamma   90.00
#
_symmetry.space_group_name_H-M   'P 1'
#
loop_
_entity.id
_entity.type
_entity.pdbx_description
1 polymer ?
#
loop_
_entity_poly.entity_id
_entity_poly.type
_entity_poly.pdbx_seq_one_letter_code
_entity_poly.pdbx_strand_id
1 'polypeptide(L)'
;MNNILVIPSIDIKNGKTVRVVQGIPELNSVEYGNDPIEMALIWRAENAKAIHVVDFDASANISKENLKFIQQICEAVIIPVEFGGGLSTYDEIKKTLDAGIYRVVIGSMAYDNPKEFQKALDHFTPTKIVAAIDVINDEVVVHGRKIHTGIKPLDFAIRLKEMGVTRFTVTDVMRNGMLTGPNVELSKKIAMTTGCKVTHSGGISGYNDLKSLKDAAGTLIDSVIIGRALYENRFPCQKIWRVAESGLFS
;
A
#
# COMPACT_ATOMS: atom_id res chain seq x y z
N MET A 1 -5.63 -17.53 16.61
CA MET A 1 -6.19 -16.19 16.33
C MET A 1 -5.44 -15.64 15.13
N ASN A 2 -6.14 -15.10 14.13
CA ASN A 2 -5.46 -14.52 12.96
C ASN A 2 -4.88 -13.16 13.36
N ASN A 3 -3.59 -12.99 13.11
CA ASN A 3 -2.86 -11.78 13.43
C ASN A 3 -2.66 -10.97 12.15
N ILE A 4 -2.70 -9.65 12.26
CA ILE A 4 -2.59 -8.77 11.11
C ILE A 4 -1.46 -7.77 11.34
N LEU A 5 -0.55 -7.68 10.37
CA LEU A 5 0.52 -6.70 10.37
C LEU A 5 -0.07 -5.32 10.03
N VAL A 6 0.22 -4.32 10.85
CA VAL A 6 -0.23 -2.95 10.58
C VAL A 6 0.93 -2.16 9.99
N ILE A 7 0.68 -1.53 8.85
CA ILE A 7 1.68 -0.83 8.03
C ILE A 7 1.29 0.65 7.95
N PRO A 8 1.94 1.55 8.70
CA PRO A 8 1.74 2.98 8.54
C PRO A 8 2.13 3.45 7.13
N SER A 9 1.35 4.39 6.57
CA SER A 9 1.66 5.00 5.26
C SER A 9 2.35 6.36 5.39
N ILE A 10 3.31 6.63 4.52
CA ILE A 10 3.93 7.94 4.31
C ILE A 10 3.69 8.32 2.85
N ASP A 11 2.95 9.40 2.64
CA ASP A 11 2.72 9.92 1.30
C ASP A 11 3.67 11.11 1.06
N ILE A 12 4.43 11.07 -0.04
CA ILE A 12 5.40 12.09 -0.40
C ILE A 12 4.84 12.90 -1.57
N LYS A 13 4.82 14.23 -1.42
CA LYS A 13 4.50 15.18 -2.48
C LYS A 13 5.33 16.44 -2.30
N ASN A 14 6.03 16.89 -3.35
CA ASN A 14 6.97 18.01 -3.31
C ASN A 14 8.00 17.91 -2.16
N GLY A 15 8.52 16.71 -1.92
CA GLY A 15 9.50 16.44 -0.85
C GLY A 15 8.96 16.53 0.59
N LYS A 16 7.64 16.71 0.77
CA LYS A 16 7.00 16.80 2.09
C LYS A 16 6.15 15.56 2.39
N THR A 17 5.91 15.33 3.68
CA THR A 17 4.91 14.35 4.11
C THR A 17 3.53 14.97 4.05
N VAL A 18 2.71 14.45 3.15
CA VAL A 18 1.34 14.90 2.96
C VAL A 18 0.36 13.79 3.31
N ARG A 19 -0.92 14.13 3.36
CA ARG A 19 -1.99 13.17 3.16
C ARG A 19 -2.87 13.67 2.03
N VAL A 20 -3.02 12.83 1.02
CA VAL A 20 -3.87 13.13 -0.12
C VAL A 20 -5.26 12.53 0.12
N VAL A 21 -6.31 13.35 0.03
CA VAL A 21 -7.70 12.89 0.16
C VAL A 21 -7.95 11.81 -0.90
N GLN A 22 -8.45 10.65 -0.48
CA GLN A 22 -8.64 9.48 -1.34
C GLN A 22 -7.40 9.05 -2.12
N GLY A 23 -6.20 9.52 -1.73
CA GLY A 23 -4.95 9.38 -2.50
C GLY A 23 -5.06 9.75 -3.97
N ILE A 24 -5.88 10.74 -4.30
CA ILE A 24 -6.01 11.34 -5.64
C ILE A 24 -5.18 12.64 -5.63
N PRO A 25 -4.03 12.71 -6.34
CA PRO A 25 -3.07 13.82 -6.23
C PRO A 25 -3.65 15.22 -6.43
N GLU A 26 -4.73 15.35 -7.19
CA GLU A 26 -5.42 16.59 -7.54
C GLU A 26 -6.38 17.08 -6.45
N LEU A 27 -6.81 16.19 -5.55
CA LEU A 27 -7.62 16.58 -4.40
C LEU A 27 -6.75 17.28 -3.36
N ASN A 28 -7.41 18.02 -2.46
CA ASN A 28 -6.74 18.71 -1.36
C ASN A 28 -5.82 17.76 -0.59
N SER A 29 -4.64 18.25 -0.25
CA SER A 29 -3.68 17.57 0.61
C SER A 29 -3.48 18.36 1.90
N VAL A 30 -3.41 17.66 3.02
CA VAL A 30 -3.00 18.24 4.30
C VAL A 30 -1.54 17.88 4.53
N GLU A 31 -0.70 18.86 4.85
CA GLU A 31 0.69 18.62 5.25
C GLU A 31 0.70 18.09 6.69
N TYR A 32 1.34 16.95 6.92
CA TYR A 32 1.47 16.34 8.26
C TYR A 32 2.89 16.37 8.80
N GLY A 33 3.85 16.78 7.97
CA GLY A 33 5.25 16.95 8.34
C GLY A 33 6.07 17.45 7.16
N ASN A 34 7.18 18.10 7.46
CA ASN A 34 8.07 18.64 6.42
C ASN A 34 9.13 17.63 5.96
N ASP A 35 9.34 16.54 6.70
CA ASP A 35 10.39 15.56 6.42
C ASP A 35 9.84 14.11 6.47
N PRO A 36 9.81 13.38 5.33
CA PRO A 36 9.37 11.99 5.31
C PRO A 36 10.34 11.02 6.03
N ILE A 37 11.61 11.38 6.19
CA ILE A 37 12.60 10.59 6.94
C ILE A 37 12.29 10.68 8.44
N GLU A 38 12.01 11.87 8.95
CA GLU A 38 11.57 12.07 10.34
C GLU A 38 10.31 11.26 10.64
N MET A 39 9.34 11.28 9.72
CA MET A 39 8.11 10.50 9.87
C MET A 39 8.37 8.98 9.91
N ALA A 40 9.30 8.48 9.09
CA ALA A 40 9.68 7.07 9.12
C ALA A 40 10.31 6.67 10.46
N LEU A 41 11.18 7.53 11.02
CA LEU A 41 11.77 7.34 12.34
C LEU A 41 10.71 7.35 13.45
N ILE A 42 9.72 8.26 13.38
CA ILE A 42 8.59 8.30 14.30
C ILE A 42 7.80 6.99 14.24
N TRP A 43 7.45 6.50 13.06
CA TRP A 43 6.75 5.22 12.93
C TRP A 43 7.56 4.06 13.48
N ARG A 44 8.88 4.05 13.26
CA ARG A 44 9.73 3.04 13.85
C ARG A 44 9.77 3.14 15.38
N ALA A 45 9.89 4.34 15.95
CA ALA A 45 9.87 4.58 17.40
C ALA A 45 8.52 4.17 18.03
N GLU A 46 7.43 4.33 17.26
CA GLU A 46 6.09 3.85 17.59
C GLU A 46 5.92 2.34 17.42
N ASN A 47 6.98 1.60 17.11
CA ASN A 47 7.02 0.13 16.97
C ASN A 47 6.40 -0.41 15.67
N ALA A 48 6.31 0.39 14.62
CA ALA A 48 6.00 -0.12 13.29
C ALA A 48 7.04 -1.17 12.85
N LYS A 49 6.56 -2.19 12.15
CA LYS A 49 7.39 -3.31 11.66
C LYS A 49 7.56 -3.32 10.15
N ALA A 50 6.81 -2.49 9.45
CA ALA A 50 6.99 -2.15 8.04
C ALA A 50 6.43 -0.75 7.80
N ILE A 51 6.84 -0.10 6.72
CA ILE A 51 6.31 1.21 6.29
C ILE A 51 5.90 1.12 4.82
N HIS A 52 4.76 1.72 4.48
CA HIS A 52 4.31 1.88 3.11
C HIS A 52 4.57 3.33 2.65
N VAL A 53 5.43 3.52 1.66
CA VAL A 53 5.74 4.84 1.10
C VAL A 53 5.05 5.00 -0.25
N VAL A 54 4.36 6.13 -0.46
CA VAL A 54 3.74 6.48 -1.74
C VAL A 54 4.35 7.75 -2.30
N ASP A 55 4.85 7.71 -3.53
CA ASP A 55 5.22 8.91 -4.29
C ASP A 55 4.02 9.41 -5.11
N PHE A 56 3.51 10.60 -4.77
CA PHE A 56 2.42 11.26 -5.51
C PHE A 56 2.90 12.29 -6.54
N ASP A 57 4.19 12.59 -6.60
CA ASP A 57 4.77 13.40 -7.69
C ASP A 57 5.02 12.53 -8.94
N ALA A 58 5.08 11.21 -8.78
CA ALA A 58 5.29 10.26 -9.85
C ALA A 58 4.03 10.09 -10.72
N SER A 59 3.86 10.99 -11.70
CA SER A 59 2.77 10.92 -12.69
C SER A 59 3.00 9.86 -13.79
N ALA A 60 4.25 9.42 -13.97
CA ALA A 60 4.62 8.35 -14.91
C ALA A 60 5.96 7.67 -14.53
N ASN A 61 6.89 8.43 -13.96
CA ASN A 61 8.21 7.96 -13.52
C ASN A 61 8.51 8.50 -12.13
N ILE A 62 9.33 7.77 -11.37
CA ILE A 62 9.86 8.25 -10.09
C ILE A 62 10.86 9.40 -10.32
N SER A 63 10.71 10.49 -9.55
CA SER A 63 11.66 11.60 -9.64
C SER A 63 13.01 11.21 -9.01
N LYS A 64 14.12 11.79 -9.51
CA LYS A 64 15.45 11.57 -8.89
C LYS A 64 15.48 12.02 -7.43
N GLU A 65 14.74 13.08 -7.12
CA GLU A 65 14.62 13.62 -5.76
C GLU A 65 13.87 12.66 -4.83
N ASN A 66 12.75 12.10 -5.30
CA ASN A 66 11.97 11.15 -4.49
C ASN A 66 12.69 9.81 -4.34
N LEU A 67 13.44 9.35 -5.35
CA LEU A 67 14.31 8.19 -5.18
C LEU A 67 15.37 8.41 -4.09
N LYS A 68 15.92 9.62 -3.98
CA LYS A 68 16.85 9.98 -2.90
C LYS A 68 16.16 9.96 -1.53
N PHE A 69 14.96 10.54 -1.41
CA PHE A 69 14.18 10.46 -0.17
C PHE A 69 13.90 9.01 0.23
N ILE A 70 13.53 8.16 -0.71
CA ILE A 70 13.28 6.74 -0.47
C ILE A 70 14.53 6.03 0.03
N GLN A 71 15.68 6.26 -0.60
CA GLN A 71 16.94 5.70 -0.15
C GLN A 71 17.25 6.14 1.29
N GLN A 72 17.10 7.43 1.59
CA GLN A 72 17.34 7.96 2.93
C GLN A 72 16.38 7.36 3.98
N ILE A 73 15.10 7.14 3.63
CA ILE A 73 14.15 6.44 4.50
C ILE A 73 14.63 5.02 4.78
N CYS A 74 15.03 4.27 3.74
CA CYS A 74 15.51 2.90 3.89
C CYS A 74 16.79 2.80 4.72
N GLU A 75 17.68 3.80 4.65
CA GLU A 75 18.89 3.89 5.47
C GLU A 75 18.57 4.28 6.94
N ALA A 76 17.52 5.07 7.15
CA ALA A 76 17.14 5.56 8.48
C ALA A 76 16.43 4.52 9.35
N VAL A 77 15.75 3.52 8.76
CA VAL A 77 14.98 2.52 9.52
C VAL A 77 15.44 1.09 9.26
N ILE A 78 15.53 0.29 10.32
CA ILE A 78 15.91 -1.13 10.26
C ILE A 78 14.73 -2.08 9.94
N ILE A 79 13.65 -1.57 9.34
CA ILE A 79 12.44 -2.32 9.04
C ILE A 79 12.14 -2.28 7.53
N PRO A 80 11.45 -3.30 6.99
CA PRO A 80 11.03 -3.32 5.59
C PRO A 80 10.23 -2.08 5.19
N VAL A 81 10.65 -1.44 4.10
CA VAL A 81 9.90 -0.36 3.44
C VAL A 81 9.34 -0.89 2.14
N GLU A 82 8.02 -0.78 1.95
CA GLU A 82 7.37 -1.04 0.67
C GLU A 82 7.04 0.28 -0.03
N PHE A 83 7.12 0.29 -1.35
CA PHE A 83 6.97 1.51 -2.14
C PHE A 83 5.91 1.37 -3.23
N GLY A 84 5.04 2.36 -3.37
CA GLY A 84 4.15 2.54 -4.52
C GLY A 84 4.31 3.93 -5.14
N GLY A 85 4.12 4.05 -6.45
CA GLY A 85 4.14 5.35 -7.13
C GLY A 85 4.92 5.31 -8.44
N GLY A 86 4.22 5.52 -9.56
CA GLY A 86 4.79 5.77 -10.90
C GLY A 86 5.94 4.88 -11.37
N LEU A 87 5.89 3.58 -11.08
CA LEU A 87 6.79 2.60 -11.70
C LEU A 87 6.14 2.08 -12.98
N SER A 88 6.76 2.33 -14.13
CA SER A 88 6.22 2.03 -15.45
C SER A 88 7.07 1.06 -16.27
N THR A 89 8.30 0.77 -15.82
CA THR A 89 9.24 -0.12 -16.50
C THR A 89 9.96 -1.08 -15.55
N TYR A 90 10.49 -2.19 -16.10
CA TYR A 90 11.34 -3.11 -15.35
C TYR A 90 12.58 -2.43 -14.73
N ASP A 91 13.23 -1.53 -15.48
CA ASP A 91 14.44 -0.84 -15.01
C ASP A 91 14.18 0.08 -13.82
N GLU A 92 13.00 0.72 -13.77
CA GLU A 92 12.59 1.51 -12.61
C GLU A 92 12.36 0.63 -11.39
N ILE A 93 11.67 -0.50 -11.54
CA ILE A 93 11.49 -1.47 -10.46
C ILE A 93 12.83 -1.93 -9.91
N LYS A 94 13.76 -2.28 -10.81
CA LYS A 94 15.10 -2.70 -10.42
C LYS A 94 15.82 -1.60 -9.64
N LYS A 95 15.84 -0.36 -10.14
CA LYS A 95 16.47 0.78 -9.45
C LYS A 95 15.85 1.04 -8.08
N THR A 96 14.53 0.95 -7.96
CA THR A 96 13.82 1.13 -6.68
C THR A 96 14.19 0.05 -5.68
N LEU A 97 14.23 -1.22 -6.11
CA LEU A 97 14.65 -2.34 -5.24
C LEU A 97 16.13 -2.23 -4.84
N ASP A 98 17.01 -1.83 -5.77
CA ASP A 98 18.44 -1.61 -5.51
C ASP A 98 18.68 -0.45 -4.52
N ALA A 99 17.74 0.50 -4.40
CA ALA A 99 17.78 1.61 -3.44
C ALA A 99 17.42 1.19 -2.00
N GLY A 100 17.18 -0.11 -1.74
CA GLY A 100 16.90 -0.66 -0.42
C GLY A 100 15.43 -0.97 -0.15
N ILE A 101 14.53 -0.68 -1.10
CA ILE A 101 13.11 -1.03 -0.96
C ILE A 101 12.94 -2.54 -0.83
N TYR A 102 12.18 -2.95 0.19
CA TYR A 102 11.89 -4.35 0.42
C TYR A 102 10.96 -4.93 -0.65
N ARG A 103 9.93 -4.20 -1.08
CA ARG A 103 9.02 -4.61 -2.15
C ARG A 103 8.32 -3.42 -2.80
N VAL A 104 7.91 -3.58 -4.05
CA VAL A 104 7.19 -2.57 -4.82
C VAL A 104 5.72 -2.94 -4.99
N VAL A 105 4.85 -1.94 -4.98
CA VAL A 105 3.40 -2.03 -5.16
C VAL A 105 3.03 -1.37 -6.49
N ILE A 106 2.52 -2.17 -7.42
CA ILE A 106 2.39 -1.79 -8.83
C ILE A 106 0.92 -1.87 -9.25
N GLY A 107 0.36 -0.71 -9.65
CA GLY A 107 -0.99 -0.60 -10.20
C GLY A 107 -0.98 -0.45 -11.72
N SER A 108 -0.83 0.78 -12.21
CA SER A 108 -0.99 1.13 -13.64
C SER A 108 -0.17 0.27 -14.60
N MET A 109 1.12 0.01 -14.31
CA MET A 109 1.96 -0.79 -15.22
C MET A 109 1.42 -2.21 -15.46
N ALA A 110 0.78 -2.83 -14.46
CA ALA A 110 0.19 -4.15 -14.61
C ALA A 110 -0.99 -4.15 -15.60
N TYR A 111 -1.61 -2.98 -15.83
CA TYR A 111 -2.65 -2.76 -16.82
C TYR A 111 -2.08 -2.25 -18.16
N ASP A 112 -1.28 -1.18 -18.16
CA ASP A 112 -0.80 -0.52 -19.38
C ASP A 112 0.29 -1.32 -20.11
N ASN A 113 1.17 -1.98 -19.34
CA ASN A 113 2.35 -2.67 -19.86
C ASN A 113 2.56 -4.04 -19.19
N PRO A 114 1.63 -4.99 -19.42
CA PRO A 114 1.69 -6.31 -18.79
C PRO A 114 2.96 -7.10 -19.16
N LYS A 115 3.63 -6.77 -20.28
CA LYS A 115 4.91 -7.40 -20.66
C LYS A 115 6.05 -6.98 -19.74
N GLU A 116 6.18 -5.69 -19.43
CA GLU A 116 7.16 -5.22 -18.44
C GLU A 116 6.84 -5.73 -17.04
N PHE A 117 5.55 -5.79 -16.69
CA PHE A 117 5.12 -6.39 -15.42
C PHE A 117 5.50 -7.87 -15.33
N GLN A 118 5.28 -8.65 -16.39
CA GLN A 118 5.67 -10.06 -16.44
C GLN A 118 7.18 -10.23 -16.30
N LYS A 119 8.01 -9.41 -16.97
CA LYS A 119 9.46 -9.44 -16.79
C LYS A 119 9.88 -9.25 -15.34
N ALA A 120 9.21 -8.34 -14.62
CA ALA A 120 9.49 -8.12 -13.20
C ALA A 120 9.08 -9.33 -12.34
N LEU A 121 7.93 -9.96 -12.63
CA LEU A 121 7.49 -11.17 -11.94
C LEU A 121 8.42 -12.36 -12.19
N ASP A 122 8.97 -12.49 -13.40
CA ASP A 122 9.87 -13.58 -13.77
C ASP A 122 11.26 -13.42 -13.13
N HIS A 123 11.73 -12.18 -12.96
CA HIS A 123 13.06 -11.89 -12.45
C HIS A 123 13.13 -11.78 -10.93
N PHE A 124 12.13 -11.19 -10.28
CA PHE A 124 12.12 -10.96 -8.84
C PHE A 124 11.25 -11.99 -8.13
N THR A 125 11.54 -12.25 -6.85
CA THR A 125 10.73 -13.18 -6.07
C THR A 125 9.29 -12.64 -5.93
N PRO A 126 8.26 -13.50 -5.84
CA PRO A 126 6.87 -13.06 -5.68
C PRO A 126 6.61 -12.20 -4.43
N THR A 127 7.54 -12.21 -3.47
CA THR A 127 7.50 -11.36 -2.27
C THR A 127 7.93 -9.90 -2.53
N LYS A 128 8.71 -9.65 -3.59
CA LYS A 128 9.20 -8.32 -3.99
C LYS A 128 8.20 -7.54 -4.84
N ILE A 129 7.31 -8.22 -5.55
CA ILE A 129 6.35 -7.60 -6.46
C ILE A 129 4.92 -7.81 -5.94
N VAL A 130 4.22 -6.71 -5.68
CA VAL A 130 2.82 -6.72 -5.24
C VAL A 130 1.97 -6.00 -6.29
N ALA A 131 0.84 -6.58 -6.67
CA ALA A 131 -0.10 -5.90 -7.54
C ALA A 131 -1.10 -5.07 -6.73
N ALA A 132 -1.29 -3.81 -7.10
CA ALA A 132 -2.29 -2.93 -6.53
C ALA A 132 -3.59 -3.00 -7.32
N ILE A 133 -4.71 -3.15 -6.62
CA ILE A 133 -6.06 -3.09 -7.18
C ILE A 133 -6.80 -1.97 -6.45
N ASP A 134 -6.83 -0.80 -7.08
CA ASP A 134 -7.60 0.35 -6.62
C ASP A 134 -8.97 0.33 -7.30
N VAL A 135 -10.04 0.49 -6.51
CA VAL A 135 -11.43 0.31 -6.95
C VAL A 135 -12.27 1.54 -6.65
N ILE A 136 -13.04 1.99 -7.65
CA ILE A 136 -14.14 2.95 -7.51
C ILE A 136 -15.40 2.29 -8.08
N ASN A 137 -16.47 2.22 -7.30
CA ASN A 137 -17.78 1.71 -7.75
C ASN A 137 -17.74 0.35 -8.49
N ASP A 138 -17.02 -0.64 -7.94
CA ASP A 138 -16.82 -1.99 -8.53
C ASP A 138 -16.06 -2.01 -9.87
N GLU A 139 -15.23 -0.99 -10.10
CA GLU A 139 -14.39 -0.84 -11.28
C GLU A 139 -12.94 -0.55 -10.90
N VAL A 140 -11.99 -1.19 -11.58
CA VAL A 140 -10.55 -0.93 -11.39
C VAL A 140 -10.20 0.42 -11.98
N VAL A 141 -9.46 1.22 -11.21
CA VAL A 141 -8.91 2.50 -11.63
C VAL A 141 -7.38 2.51 -11.60
N VAL A 142 -6.79 3.22 -12.55
CA VAL A 142 -5.33 3.34 -12.73
C VAL A 142 -4.93 4.82 -12.91
N HIS A 143 -3.63 5.08 -13.10
CA HIS A 143 -3.07 6.44 -13.32
C HIS A 143 -3.44 7.42 -12.21
N GLY A 144 -3.09 7.08 -10.96
CA GLY A 144 -3.46 7.90 -9.81
C GLY A 144 -4.96 7.97 -9.57
N ARG A 145 -5.70 6.90 -9.95
CA ARG A 145 -7.15 6.74 -9.79
C ARG A 145 -8.00 7.64 -10.68
N LYS A 146 -7.43 8.12 -11.79
CA LYS A 146 -8.11 9.00 -12.76
C LYS A 146 -8.76 8.25 -13.90
N ILE A 147 -8.19 7.10 -14.27
CA ILE A 147 -8.62 6.36 -15.47
C ILE A 147 -9.39 5.13 -15.03
N HIS A 148 -10.66 5.11 -15.43
CA HIS A 148 -11.60 4.01 -15.31
C HIS A 148 -11.33 2.99 -16.42
N THR A 149 -11.08 1.73 -16.06
CA THR A 149 -10.63 0.69 -17.00
C THR A 149 -11.78 -0.11 -17.63
N GLY A 150 -12.98 -0.01 -17.09
CA GLY A 150 -14.13 -0.86 -17.38
C GLY A 150 -14.01 -2.29 -16.83
N ILE A 151 -12.91 -2.62 -16.14
CA ILE A 151 -12.63 -3.98 -15.67
C ILE A 151 -13.10 -4.14 -14.22
N LYS A 152 -13.78 -5.24 -13.93
CA LYS A 152 -14.16 -5.59 -12.56
C LYS A 152 -12.93 -6.01 -11.74
N PRO A 153 -12.87 -5.67 -10.44
CA PRO A 153 -11.74 -6.02 -9.57
C PRO A 153 -11.40 -7.51 -9.54
N LEU A 154 -12.41 -8.38 -9.53
CA LEU A 154 -12.20 -9.83 -9.49
C LEU A 154 -11.62 -10.37 -10.79
N ASP A 155 -12.10 -9.89 -11.93
CA ASP A 155 -11.59 -10.30 -13.25
C ASP A 155 -10.12 -9.87 -13.41
N PHE A 156 -9.79 -8.66 -12.96
CA PHE A 156 -8.41 -8.19 -12.98
C PHE A 156 -7.52 -9.01 -12.03
N ALA A 157 -7.99 -9.30 -10.82
CA ALA A 157 -7.25 -10.11 -9.85
C ALA A 157 -6.95 -11.53 -10.37
N ILE A 158 -7.91 -12.16 -11.07
CA ILE A 158 -7.72 -13.47 -11.70
C ILE A 158 -6.63 -13.41 -12.77
N ARG A 159 -6.69 -12.41 -13.67
CA ARG A 159 -5.66 -12.22 -14.72
C ARG A 159 -4.27 -12.06 -14.11
N LEU A 160 -4.15 -11.23 -13.07
CA LEU A 160 -2.87 -10.99 -12.39
C LEU A 160 -2.35 -12.25 -11.67
N LYS A 161 -3.25 -13.04 -11.06
CA LYS A 161 -2.87 -14.34 -10.49
C LYS A 161 -2.31 -15.27 -11.57
N GLU A 162 -2.95 -15.35 -12.74
CA GLU A 162 -2.49 -16.19 -13.86
C GLU A 162 -1.09 -15.77 -14.36
N MET A 163 -0.71 -14.50 -14.21
CA MET A 163 0.64 -14.00 -14.48
C MET A 163 1.68 -14.39 -13.41
N GLY A 164 1.24 -14.89 -12.25
CA GLY A 164 2.11 -15.30 -11.13
C GLY A 164 2.05 -14.41 -9.89
N VAL A 165 1.13 -13.45 -9.81
CA VAL A 165 0.97 -12.61 -8.61
C VAL A 165 0.52 -13.44 -7.41
N THR A 166 1.22 -13.31 -6.29
CA THR A 166 0.92 -14.03 -5.04
C THR A 166 0.40 -13.13 -3.91
N ARG A 167 0.49 -11.81 -4.09
CA ARG A 167 0.02 -10.81 -3.12
C ARG A 167 -0.59 -9.61 -3.82
N PHE A 168 -1.73 -9.15 -3.28
CA PHE A 168 -2.41 -7.94 -3.69
C PHE A 168 -2.40 -6.88 -2.59
N THR A 169 -2.31 -5.61 -2.98
CA THR A 169 -2.78 -4.49 -2.17
C THR A 169 -4.14 -4.08 -2.73
N VAL A 170 -5.18 -4.08 -1.89
CA VAL A 170 -6.56 -3.82 -2.32
C VAL A 170 -7.08 -2.56 -1.65
N THR A 171 -7.48 -1.58 -2.45
CA THR A 171 -7.98 -0.29 -1.96
C THR A 171 -9.39 -0.02 -2.48
N ASP A 172 -10.34 0.21 -1.56
CA ASP A 172 -11.58 0.91 -1.91
C ASP A 172 -11.31 2.42 -1.84
N VAL A 173 -11.19 3.06 -3.00
CA VAL A 173 -10.78 4.46 -3.12
C VAL A 173 -11.81 5.39 -2.47
N MET A 174 -13.10 5.05 -2.56
CA MET A 174 -14.18 5.87 -1.99
C MET A 174 -14.13 5.94 -0.47
N ARG A 175 -13.50 4.95 0.18
CA ARG A 175 -13.31 4.92 1.64
C ARG A 175 -11.91 5.35 2.08
N ASN A 176 -10.94 5.37 1.17
CA ASN A 176 -9.57 5.67 1.49
C ASN A 176 -9.41 7.09 2.06
N GLY A 177 -8.88 7.21 3.28
CA GLY A 177 -8.73 8.49 3.97
C GLY A 177 -10.04 9.16 4.39
N MET A 178 -11.20 8.49 4.26
CA MET A 178 -12.50 9.07 4.61
C MET A 178 -12.93 8.78 6.05
N LEU A 179 -12.27 7.84 6.74
CA LEU A 179 -12.61 7.41 8.10
C LEU A 179 -14.06 6.92 8.24
N THR A 180 -14.62 6.36 7.16
CA THR A 180 -16.00 5.83 7.08
C THR A 180 -16.09 4.31 7.30
N GLY A 181 -14.98 3.67 7.66
CA GLY A 181 -14.87 2.24 7.89
C GLY A 181 -14.36 1.45 6.67
N PRO A 182 -13.62 0.35 6.85
CA PRO A 182 -13.00 -0.42 5.78
C PRO A 182 -14.00 -1.20 4.92
N ASN A 183 -13.67 -1.40 3.64
CA ASN A 183 -14.39 -2.35 2.77
C ASN A 183 -13.71 -3.73 2.82
N VAL A 184 -13.90 -4.43 3.93
CA VAL A 184 -13.27 -5.75 4.14
C VAL A 184 -13.79 -6.79 3.16
N GLU A 185 -15.03 -6.66 2.72
CA GLU A 185 -15.68 -7.60 1.82
C GLU A 185 -15.00 -7.66 0.44
N LEU A 186 -14.56 -6.51 -0.09
CA LEU A 186 -13.80 -6.46 -1.33
C LEU A 186 -12.48 -7.26 -1.22
N SER A 187 -11.72 -7.02 -0.15
CA SER A 187 -10.46 -7.74 0.11
C SER A 187 -10.69 -9.25 0.30
N LYS A 188 -11.77 -9.64 0.98
CA LYS A 188 -12.16 -11.04 1.15
C LYS A 188 -12.45 -11.72 -0.17
N LYS A 189 -13.27 -11.11 -1.02
CA LYS A 189 -13.62 -11.69 -2.33
C LYS A 189 -12.37 -11.90 -3.18
N ILE A 190 -11.50 -10.90 -3.27
CA ILE A 190 -10.22 -11.02 -4.00
C ILE A 190 -9.37 -12.15 -3.40
N ALA A 191 -9.20 -12.20 -2.08
CA ALA A 191 -8.42 -13.23 -1.41
C ALA A 191 -8.97 -14.65 -1.66
N MET A 192 -10.28 -14.84 -1.53
CA MET A 192 -10.93 -16.16 -1.71
C MET A 192 -10.88 -16.61 -3.18
N THR A 193 -11.15 -15.72 -4.12
CA THR A 193 -11.14 -16.02 -5.55
C THR A 193 -9.74 -16.35 -6.04
N THR A 194 -8.73 -15.61 -5.58
CA THR A 194 -7.36 -15.80 -6.05
C THR A 194 -6.57 -16.82 -5.24
N GLY A 195 -6.88 -17.01 -3.95
CA GLY A 195 -6.03 -17.75 -3.01
C GLY A 195 -4.74 -17.00 -2.64
N CYS A 196 -4.58 -15.75 -3.07
CA CYS A 196 -3.40 -14.94 -2.83
C CYS A 196 -3.52 -14.17 -1.51
N LYS A 197 -2.37 -13.72 -0.99
CA LYS A 197 -2.34 -12.84 0.18
C LYS A 197 -2.85 -11.44 -0.15
N VAL A 198 -3.48 -10.77 0.81
CA VAL A 198 -4.04 -9.44 0.64
C VAL A 198 -3.59 -8.52 1.76
N THR A 199 -3.01 -7.38 1.35
CA THR A 199 -2.88 -6.18 2.18
C THR A 199 -4.13 -5.32 1.97
N HIS A 200 -4.94 -5.13 3.00
CA HIS A 200 -6.07 -4.21 2.95
C HIS A 200 -5.57 -2.75 3.02
N SER A 201 -6.12 -1.85 2.20
CA SER A 201 -5.72 -0.44 2.20
C SER A 201 -6.94 0.49 2.25
N GLY A 202 -6.92 1.43 3.19
CA GLY A 202 -7.93 2.49 3.30
C GLY A 202 -9.09 2.20 4.27
N GLY A 203 -9.91 3.23 4.54
CA GLY A 203 -11.15 3.12 5.30
C GLY A 203 -11.04 2.99 6.82
N ILE A 204 -9.90 2.55 7.38
CA ILE A 204 -9.73 2.40 8.83
C ILE A 204 -9.92 3.75 9.55
N SER A 205 -10.88 3.82 10.46
CA SER A 205 -11.20 5.02 11.25
C SER A 205 -10.68 4.94 12.70
N GLY A 206 -10.42 3.74 13.20
CA GLY A 206 -9.98 3.51 14.57
C GLY A 206 -9.90 2.03 14.95
N TYR A 207 -9.78 1.78 16.25
CA TYR A 207 -9.56 0.44 16.82
C TYR A 207 -10.62 -0.61 16.45
N ASN A 208 -11.91 -0.24 16.45
CA ASN A 208 -12.99 -1.19 16.20
C ASN A 208 -12.98 -1.72 14.76
N ASP A 209 -12.56 -0.90 13.79
CA ASP A 209 -12.41 -1.31 12.40
C ASP A 209 -11.27 -2.32 12.24
N LEU A 210 -10.16 -2.11 12.95
CA LEU A 210 -9.04 -3.03 12.95
C LEU A 210 -9.41 -4.38 13.58
N LYS A 211 -10.17 -4.35 14.68
CA LYS A 211 -10.71 -5.57 15.29
C LYS A 211 -11.65 -6.29 14.31
N SER A 212 -12.56 -5.56 13.67
CA SER A 212 -13.46 -6.11 12.66
C SER A 212 -12.69 -6.72 11.49
N LEU A 213 -11.62 -6.04 11.03
CA LEU A 213 -10.72 -6.55 10.00
C LEU A 213 -10.01 -7.81 10.46
N LYS A 214 -9.54 -7.88 11.72
CA LYS A 214 -8.91 -9.08 12.31
C LYS A 214 -9.88 -10.27 12.39
N ASP A 215 -11.12 -10.04 12.80
CA ASP A 215 -12.15 -11.07 12.93
C ASP A 215 -12.63 -11.55 11.54
N ALA A 216 -12.63 -10.64 10.57
CA ALA A 216 -13.00 -10.87 9.19
C ALA A 216 -11.83 -11.45 8.34
N ALA A 217 -10.60 -11.20 8.75
CA ALA A 217 -9.40 -11.69 8.12
C ALA A 217 -9.34 -13.20 8.32
N GLY A 218 -9.72 -13.96 7.29
CA GLY A 218 -9.23 -15.32 7.13
C GLY A 218 -7.70 -15.33 7.04
N THR A 219 -7.09 -16.48 6.80
CA THR A 219 -5.62 -16.61 6.75
C THR A 219 -4.95 -15.83 5.60
N LEU A 220 -5.72 -15.29 4.65
CA LEU A 220 -5.22 -14.63 3.45
C LEU A 220 -5.17 -13.10 3.55
N ILE A 221 -5.92 -12.46 4.44
CA ILE A 221 -5.78 -11.02 4.71
C ILE A 221 -4.84 -10.87 5.91
N ASP A 222 -3.57 -10.61 5.66
CA ASP A 222 -2.52 -10.68 6.68
C ASP A 222 -1.86 -9.33 7.00
N SER A 223 -2.21 -8.28 6.27
CA SER A 223 -1.73 -6.93 6.55
C SER A 223 -2.75 -5.84 6.23
N VAL A 224 -2.57 -4.68 6.85
CA VAL A 224 -3.38 -3.48 6.60
C VAL A 224 -2.51 -2.23 6.54
N ILE A 225 -2.74 -1.39 5.52
CA ILE A 225 -2.13 -0.06 5.41
C ILE A 225 -3.04 0.96 6.08
N ILE A 226 -2.47 1.77 7.00
CA ILE A 226 -3.19 2.83 7.71
C ILE A 226 -2.41 4.14 7.57
N GLY A 227 -3.08 5.15 6.99
CA GLY A 227 -2.56 6.52 6.91
C GLY A 227 -3.26 7.42 7.93
N ARG A 228 -4.18 8.26 7.42
CA ARG A 228 -4.87 9.34 8.14
C ARG A 228 -5.25 9.07 9.60
N ALA A 229 -5.78 7.89 9.93
CA ALA A 229 -6.22 7.60 11.29
C ALA A 229 -5.07 7.57 12.32
N LEU A 230 -3.84 7.23 11.91
CA LEU A 230 -2.64 7.33 12.75
C LEU A 230 -2.23 8.79 12.93
N TYR A 231 -2.17 9.57 11.84
CA TYR A 231 -1.80 10.98 11.90
C TYR A 231 -2.77 11.84 12.72
N GLU A 232 -4.07 11.52 12.69
CA GLU A 232 -5.08 12.24 13.46
C GLU A 232 -5.25 11.73 14.90
N ASN A 233 -4.35 10.87 15.38
CA ASN A 233 -4.37 10.32 16.75
C ASN A 233 -5.74 9.79 17.18
N ARG A 234 -6.50 9.20 16.25
CA ARG A 234 -7.87 8.70 16.52
C ARG A 234 -7.86 7.56 17.55
N PHE A 235 -6.69 6.96 17.77
CA PHE A 235 -6.42 5.87 18.69
C PHE A 235 -4.89 5.73 18.87
N PRO A 236 -4.38 5.34 20.06
CA PRO A 236 -2.94 5.24 20.29
C PRO A 236 -2.30 4.13 19.45
N CYS A 237 -1.28 4.47 18.67
CA CYS A 237 -0.50 3.54 17.84
C CYS A 237 -0.08 2.30 18.65
N GLN A 238 0.52 2.47 19.83
CA GLN A 238 1.00 1.33 20.62
C GLN A 238 -0.11 0.35 21.03
N LYS A 239 -1.34 0.84 21.20
CA LYS A 239 -2.51 -0.02 21.48
C LYS A 239 -2.89 -0.85 20.26
N ILE A 240 -2.75 -0.30 19.05
CA ILE A 240 -2.99 -0.97 17.77
C ILE A 240 -2.10 -2.19 17.65
N TRP A 241 -0.79 -1.97 17.69
CA TRP A 241 0.21 -3.01 17.41
C TRP A 241 0.05 -4.18 18.39
N ARG A 242 -0.13 -3.87 19.68
CA ARG A 242 -0.31 -4.87 20.75
C ARG A 242 -1.51 -5.80 20.51
N VAL A 243 -2.60 -5.30 19.94
CA VAL A 243 -3.82 -6.10 19.72
C VAL A 243 -3.80 -6.81 18.37
N ALA A 244 -3.34 -6.13 17.32
CA ALA A 244 -3.35 -6.64 15.96
C ALA A 244 -2.27 -7.70 15.72
N GLU A 245 -1.08 -7.50 16.29
CA GLU A 245 0.11 -8.30 15.98
C GLU A 245 0.50 -9.29 17.09
N SER A 246 -0.36 -9.44 18.11
CA SER A 246 -0.12 -10.34 19.24
C SER A 246 0.10 -11.78 18.76
N GLY A 247 1.33 -12.29 18.86
CA GLY A 247 1.71 -13.62 18.41
C GLY A 247 2.02 -13.74 16.91
N LEU A 248 2.16 -12.64 16.17
CA LEU A 248 2.61 -12.68 14.76
C LEU A 248 4.12 -13.00 14.64
N PHE A 249 4.87 -12.79 15.73
CA PHE A 249 6.32 -12.94 15.80
C PHE A 249 6.78 -13.77 17.03
N SER A 250 5.85 -14.49 17.65
CA SER A 250 6.13 -15.44 18.74
C SER A 250 6.55 -16.79 18.18
#